data_AF-A0A016SJA8-F1
#
_entry.id   AF-A0A016SJA8-F1
#
_cell.length_a   1.000
_cell.length_b   1.000
_cell.length_c   1.000
_cell.angle_alpha   90.00
_cell.angle_beta   90.00
_cell.angle_gamma   90.00
#
_symmetry.space_group_name_H-M   'P 1'
#
loop_
_entity.id
_entity.type
_entity.pdbx_description
1 polymer ?
#
loop_
_entity_poly.entity_id
_entity_poly.type
_entity_poly.pdbx_seq_one_letter_code
_entity_poly.pdbx_strand_id
1 'polypeptide(L)'
;MYSVNTASIAVMEHHRLIILLVNVLSITTSNSPSLNDWSCGLTADDKARLYRLLDGKCSKYRAPVNFCCSLHMDCYKLQLGQRNCDSKLCLCVQKYSENNDSCAPAIVRSCKDARMYGASTYEGILKVAGGNVTKTPGIALKGESARLFREVFEECNDTTLSIKTCALNFNICVKKERSSVCRKYLSECITCGAKLQNSSTCEVALEKLRSSLGKPEDSAWSGSQKLMIWMTFAEILLTIILTGLAIVVPIRRKPQRMVSP
;
A
#
# COMPACT_ATOMS: atom_id res chain seq x y z
N MET A 1 5.33 -63.50 3.38
CA MET A 1 4.41 -62.72 4.22
C MET A 1 5.16 -61.48 4.70
N TYR A 2 4.97 -60.34 4.05
CA TYR A 2 5.45 -59.04 4.54
C TYR A 2 4.22 -58.20 4.82
N SER A 3 3.98 -57.92 6.10
CA SER A 3 2.93 -57.00 6.56
C SER A 3 3.50 -55.58 6.53
N VAL A 4 3.00 -54.76 5.63
CA VAL A 4 3.34 -53.33 5.55
C VAL A 4 2.37 -52.58 6.48
N ASN A 5 2.92 -51.94 7.52
CA ASN A 5 2.17 -51.14 8.48
C ASN A 5 1.45 -49.97 7.78
N THR A 6 0.12 -49.99 7.84
CA THR A 6 -0.83 -49.03 7.26
C THR A 6 -0.96 -47.71 8.02
N ALA A 7 -0.08 -47.42 8.99
CA ALA A 7 -0.22 -46.26 9.86
C ALA A 7 0.42 -44.96 9.31
N SER A 8 1.29 -45.03 8.30
CA SER A 8 2.00 -43.84 7.77
C SER A 8 1.28 -43.15 6.61
N ILE A 9 0.18 -43.70 6.11
CA ILE A 9 -0.51 -43.16 4.92
C ILE A 9 -1.60 -42.11 5.30
N ALA A 10 -2.17 -42.19 6.50
CA ALA A 10 -3.27 -41.32 6.91
C ALA A 10 -2.85 -39.88 7.31
N VAL A 11 -1.58 -39.65 7.65
CA VAL A 11 -1.11 -38.33 8.14
C VAL A 11 -0.72 -37.38 6.99
N MET A 12 -0.45 -37.90 5.79
CA MET A 12 -0.08 -37.07 4.63
C MET A 12 -1.27 -36.44 3.87
N GLU A 13 -2.50 -36.94 4.03
CA GLU A 13 -3.67 -36.35 3.36
C GLU A 13 -4.19 -35.08 4.04
N HIS A 14 -4.11 -34.99 5.37
CA HIS A 14 -4.63 -33.83 6.10
C HIS A 14 -3.83 -32.54 5.86
N HIS A 15 -2.52 -32.63 5.61
CA HIS A 15 -1.71 -31.45 5.30
C HIS A 15 -1.94 -30.91 3.88
N ARG A 16 -2.30 -31.76 2.91
CA ARG A 16 -2.64 -31.31 1.56
C ARG A 16 -3.99 -30.59 1.51
N LEU A 17 -4.96 -31.03 2.31
CA LEU A 17 -6.29 -30.40 2.38
C LEU A 17 -6.25 -28.99 2.99
N ILE A 18 -5.41 -28.77 4.02
CA ILE A 18 -5.28 -27.47 4.67
C ILE A 18 -4.57 -26.45 3.75
N ILE A 19 -3.57 -26.87 2.98
CA ILE A 19 -2.86 -25.99 2.03
C ILE A 19 -3.76 -25.61 0.83
N LEU A 20 -4.71 -26.48 0.46
CA LEU A 20 -5.70 -26.18 -0.58
C LEU A 20 -6.78 -25.19 -0.11
N LEU A 21 -7.19 -25.24 1.17
CA LEU A 21 -8.19 -24.29 1.71
C LEU A 21 -7.61 -22.89 1.98
N VAL A 22 -6.32 -22.77 2.28
CA VAL A 22 -5.67 -21.45 2.45
C VAL A 22 -5.52 -20.69 1.11
N ASN A 23 -5.58 -21.40 -0.04
CA ASN A 23 -5.47 -20.78 -1.36
C ASN A 23 -6.80 -20.25 -1.95
N VAL A 24 -7.95 -20.47 -1.29
CA VAL A 24 -9.26 -20.01 -1.81
C VAL A 24 -9.76 -18.73 -1.12
N LEU A 25 -9.09 -18.28 -0.05
CA LEU A 25 -9.21 -16.90 0.44
C LEU A 25 -8.08 -16.03 -0.12
N SER A 26 -7.93 -16.03 -1.45
CA SER A 26 -7.47 -14.80 -2.10
C SER A 26 -8.55 -13.76 -1.86
N ILE A 27 -8.49 -13.10 -0.70
CA ILE A 27 -9.14 -11.80 -0.50
C ILE A 27 -8.71 -11.01 -1.73
N THR A 28 -9.68 -10.69 -2.59
CA THR A 28 -9.53 -9.75 -3.68
C THR A 28 -9.20 -8.42 -3.03
N THR A 29 -7.95 -8.25 -2.62
CA THR A 29 -7.46 -6.99 -2.12
C THR A 29 -7.66 -6.03 -3.28
N SER A 30 -8.63 -5.14 -3.12
CA SER A 30 -9.01 -4.20 -4.16
C SER A 30 -7.75 -3.41 -4.51
N ASN A 31 -7.29 -3.63 -5.73
CA ASN A 31 -6.09 -3.03 -6.31
C ASN A 31 -6.31 -1.56 -6.69
N SER A 32 -7.35 -0.94 -6.14
CA SER A 32 -7.86 0.37 -6.45
C SER A 32 -8.54 0.97 -5.22
N PRO A 33 -8.64 2.31 -5.14
CA PRO A 33 -9.53 2.97 -4.20
C PRO A 33 -10.94 2.36 -4.23
N SER A 34 -11.60 2.32 -3.08
CA SER A 34 -13.03 1.99 -3.00
C SER A 34 -13.88 3.17 -3.47
N LEU A 35 -15.16 2.95 -3.74
CA LEU A 35 -16.09 4.04 -4.04
C LEU A 35 -16.21 5.05 -2.88
N ASN A 36 -16.11 4.59 -1.64
CA ASN A 36 -16.20 5.45 -0.46
C ASN A 36 -14.98 6.39 -0.32
N ASP A 37 -13.85 6.01 -0.91
CA ASP A 37 -12.63 6.81 -0.94
C ASP A 37 -12.46 7.58 -2.26
N TRP A 38 -13.50 7.58 -3.10
CA TRP A 38 -13.49 8.24 -4.39
C TRP A 38 -13.82 9.74 -4.28
N SER A 39 -13.00 10.55 -4.92
CA SER A 39 -13.03 12.02 -4.86
C SER A 39 -13.54 12.66 -6.15
N CYS A 40 -13.54 11.95 -7.29
CA CYS A 40 -14.06 12.53 -8.52
C CYS A 40 -15.59 12.58 -8.49
N GLY A 41 -16.15 13.78 -8.60
CA GLY A 41 -17.60 14.02 -8.56
C GLY A 41 -18.03 14.64 -7.23
N LEU A 42 -19.09 15.46 -7.29
CA LEU A 42 -19.59 16.18 -6.13
C LEU A 42 -20.65 15.36 -5.37
N THR A 43 -21.65 14.85 -6.09
CA THR A 43 -22.74 14.05 -5.51
C THR A 43 -22.38 12.56 -5.44
N ALA A 44 -23.13 11.79 -4.66
CA ALA A 44 -22.96 10.33 -4.61
C ALA A 44 -23.16 9.68 -6.00
N ASP A 45 -24.12 10.17 -6.78
CA ASP A 45 -24.40 9.69 -8.13
C ASP A 45 -23.27 10.04 -9.10
N ASP A 46 -22.72 11.25 -9.01
CA ASP A 46 -21.54 11.64 -9.81
C ASP A 46 -20.34 10.77 -9.49
N LYS A 47 -20.08 10.53 -8.20
CA LYS A 47 -19.00 9.67 -7.75
C LYS A 47 -19.17 8.25 -8.27
N ALA A 48 -20.36 7.66 -8.13
CA ALA A 48 -20.65 6.32 -8.61
C ALA A 48 -20.48 6.22 -10.14
N ARG A 49 -21.00 7.20 -10.88
CA ARG A 49 -20.88 7.25 -12.35
C ARG A 49 -19.42 7.35 -12.78
N LEU A 50 -18.65 8.30 -12.23
CA LEU A 50 -17.25 8.52 -12.60
C LEU A 50 -16.35 7.34 -12.19
N TYR A 51 -16.63 6.71 -11.05
CA TYR A 51 -15.91 5.52 -10.61
C TYR A 51 -16.08 4.34 -11.58
N ARG A 52 -17.32 4.11 -12.05
CA ARG A 52 -17.67 3.00 -12.98
C ARG A 52 -17.06 3.16 -14.37
N LEU A 53 -16.73 4.38 -14.80
CA LEU A 53 -16.03 4.59 -16.08
C LEU A 53 -14.67 3.89 -16.13
N LEU A 54 -14.07 3.62 -14.97
CA LEU A 54 -12.80 2.92 -14.85
C LEU A 54 -12.97 1.45 -14.45
N ASP A 55 -14.11 0.83 -14.74
CA ASP A 55 -14.31 -0.60 -14.50
C ASP A 55 -13.49 -1.47 -15.48
N GLY A 56 -13.38 -2.77 -15.16
CA GLY A 56 -12.65 -3.74 -15.97
C GLY A 56 -11.17 -3.39 -16.16
N LYS A 57 -10.72 -3.37 -17.42
CA LYS A 57 -9.30 -3.14 -17.78
C LYS A 57 -8.78 -1.74 -17.44
N CYS A 58 -9.67 -0.78 -17.20
CA CYS A 58 -9.31 0.60 -16.86
C CYS A 58 -9.14 0.82 -15.34
N SER A 59 -9.39 -0.19 -14.52
CA SER A 59 -9.34 -0.10 -13.05
C SER A 59 -7.98 0.30 -12.50
N LYS A 60 -6.89 0.01 -13.22
CA LYS A 60 -5.53 0.46 -12.92
C LYS A 60 -5.40 1.99 -12.85
N TYR A 61 -6.29 2.74 -13.48
CA TYR A 61 -6.28 4.21 -13.48
C TYR A 61 -7.05 4.83 -12.33
N ARG A 62 -7.80 4.06 -11.53
CA ARG A 62 -8.57 4.62 -10.41
C ARG A 62 -7.68 5.36 -9.42
N ALA A 63 -6.58 4.76 -8.94
CA ALA A 63 -5.67 5.40 -8.00
C ALA A 63 -5.11 6.76 -8.49
N PRO A 64 -4.51 6.85 -9.70
CA PRO A 64 -3.99 8.12 -10.21
C PRO A 64 -5.09 9.14 -10.54
N VAL A 65 -6.21 8.73 -11.14
CA VAL A 65 -7.32 9.65 -11.43
C VAL A 65 -7.95 10.19 -10.15
N ASN A 66 -8.13 9.35 -9.14
CA ASN A 66 -8.64 9.76 -7.84
C ASN A 66 -7.76 10.84 -7.20
N PHE A 67 -6.43 10.69 -7.29
CA PHE A 67 -5.48 11.67 -6.80
C PHE A 67 -5.63 13.03 -7.51
N CYS A 68 -5.73 13.04 -8.83
CA CYS A 68 -5.98 14.27 -9.59
C CYS A 68 -7.26 14.98 -9.14
N CYS A 69 -8.34 14.21 -8.90
CA CYS A 69 -9.59 14.76 -8.41
C CYS A 69 -9.50 15.29 -6.98
N SER A 70 -8.77 14.61 -6.09
CA SER A 70 -8.57 15.12 -4.73
C SER A 70 -7.81 16.45 -4.71
N LEU A 71 -6.78 16.60 -5.55
CA LEU A 71 -6.08 17.88 -5.73
C LEU A 71 -6.99 18.98 -6.28
N HIS A 72 -7.88 18.62 -7.23
CA HIS A 72 -8.86 19.56 -7.78
C HIS A 72 -9.85 20.03 -6.72
N MET A 73 -10.33 19.12 -5.89
CA MET A 73 -11.24 19.44 -4.78
C MET A 73 -10.55 20.32 -3.73
N ASP A 74 -9.30 20.05 -3.37
CA ASP A 74 -8.52 20.94 -2.48
C ASP A 74 -8.30 22.32 -3.11
N CYS A 75 -8.04 22.39 -4.42
CA CYS A 75 -7.90 23.65 -5.16
C CYS A 75 -9.20 24.47 -5.15
N TYR A 76 -10.34 23.79 -5.29
CA TYR A 76 -11.67 24.38 -5.15
C TYR A 76 -11.92 24.89 -3.73
N LYS A 77 -11.60 24.11 -2.70
CA LYS A 77 -11.73 24.54 -1.29
C LYS A 77 -10.90 25.79 -1.00
N LEU A 78 -9.68 25.85 -1.53
CA LEU A 78 -8.78 26.99 -1.41
C LEU A 78 -9.17 28.18 -2.30
N GLN A 79 -10.21 28.05 -3.12
CA GLN A 79 -10.72 29.11 -3.99
C GLN A 79 -9.63 29.73 -4.91
N LEU A 80 -8.74 28.90 -5.45
CA LEU A 80 -7.60 29.34 -6.28
C LEU A 80 -7.97 29.67 -7.75
N GLY A 81 -9.25 29.92 -8.01
CA GLY A 81 -9.83 30.20 -9.33
C GLY A 81 -10.24 28.94 -10.09
N GLN A 82 -11.52 28.86 -10.46
CA GLN A 82 -12.10 27.70 -11.15
C GLN A 82 -11.30 27.27 -12.39
N ARG A 83 -11.04 28.20 -13.32
CA ARG A 83 -10.32 27.90 -14.57
C ARG A 83 -8.91 27.36 -14.31
N ASN A 84 -8.23 27.87 -13.28
CA ASN A 84 -6.90 27.42 -12.88
C ASN A 84 -6.97 25.98 -12.33
N CYS A 85 -7.90 25.72 -11.41
CA CYS A 85 -8.12 24.39 -10.86
C CYS A 85 -8.50 23.37 -11.94
N ASP A 86 -9.44 23.71 -12.84
CA ASP A 86 -9.87 22.84 -13.94
C ASP A 86 -8.73 22.52 -14.90
N SER A 87 -7.90 23.52 -15.21
CA SER A 87 -6.72 23.32 -16.08
C SER A 87 -5.71 22.37 -15.44
N LYS A 88 -5.45 22.51 -14.13
CA LYS A 88 -4.57 21.59 -13.39
C LYS A 88 -5.13 20.17 -13.32
N LEU A 89 -6.44 20.02 -13.11
CA LEU A 89 -7.10 18.71 -13.18
C LEU A 89 -6.87 18.06 -14.55
N CYS A 90 -7.14 18.80 -15.62
CA CYS A 90 -6.99 18.31 -16.99
C CYS A 90 -5.55 17.87 -17.30
N LEU A 91 -4.54 18.68 -16.95
CA LEU A 91 -3.13 18.31 -17.11
C LEU A 91 -2.76 17.06 -16.30
N CYS A 92 -3.29 16.93 -15.08
CA CYS A 92 -3.04 15.77 -14.23
C CYS A 92 -3.59 14.48 -14.84
N VAL A 93 -4.85 14.48 -15.31
CA VAL A 93 -5.46 13.27 -15.90
C VAL A 93 -4.89 12.96 -17.30
N GLN A 94 -4.48 13.98 -18.05
CA GLN A 94 -3.94 13.82 -19.41
C GLN A 94 -2.72 12.90 -19.45
N LYS A 95 -1.82 13.00 -18.46
CA LYS A 95 -0.65 12.13 -18.30
C LYS A 95 -1.00 10.64 -18.33
N TYR A 96 -2.21 10.27 -17.89
CA TYR A 96 -2.67 8.89 -17.87
C TYR A 96 -3.47 8.49 -19.11
N SER A 97 -4.00 9.47 -19.86
CA SER A 97 -4.75 9.21 -21.09
C SER A 97 -3.86 9.04 -22.33
N GLU A 98 -2.60 9.45 -22.25
CA GLU A 98 -1.62 9.29 -23.34
C GLU A 98 -1.08 7.86 -23.47
N ASN A 99 -1.53 6.97 -22.59
CA ASN A 99 -1.29 5.55 -22.77
C ASN A 99 -2.10 5.06 -23.98
N ASN A 100 -1.48 4.31 -24.89
CA ASN A 100 -2.11 3.73 -26.08
C ASN A 100 -3.13 2.61 -25.75
N ASP A 101 -3.95 2.80 -24.72
CA ASP A 101 -5.08 1.94 -24.41
C ASP A 101 -6.41 2.68 -24.57
N SER A 102 -7.49 1.91 -24.66
CA SER A 102 -8.82 2.47 -24.90
C SER A 102 -9.43 3.13 -23.66
N CYS A 103 -8.65 3.37 -22.58
CA CYS A 103 -9.15 3.98 -21.35
C CYS A 103 -9.10 5.51 -21.39
N ALA A 104 -8.43 6.12 -22.37
CA ALA A 104 -8.31 7.56 -22.51
C ALA A 104 -9.64 8.32 -22.37
N PRO A 105 -10.76 7.94 -23.03
CA PRO A 105 -12.03 8.64 -22.89
C PRO A 105 -12.59 8.64 -21.45
N ALA A 106 -12.39 7.55 -20.71
CA ALA A 106 -12.82 7.42 -19.33
C ALA A 106 -11.96 8.28 -18.39
N ILE A 107 -10.64 8.29 -18.61
CA ILE A 107 -9.67 9.04 -17.81
C ILE A 107 -9.92 10.55 -17.91
N VAL A 108 -10.14 11.07 -19.12
CA VAL A 108 -10.33 12.52 -19.33
C VAL A 108 -11.75 12.99 -19.01
N ARG A 109 -12.67 12.10 -18.60
CA ARG A 109 -14.06 12.48 -18.33
C ARG A 109 -14.18 13.48 -17.18
N SER A 110 -13.41 13.29 -16.11
CA SER A 110 -13.41 14.21 -14.96
C SER A 110 -13.04 15.64 -15.36
N CYS A 111 -12.05 15.81 -16.24
CA CYS A 111 -11.68 17.11 -16.83
C CYS A 111 -12.83 17.73 -17.64
N LYS A 112 -13.50 16.95 -18.49
CA LYS A 112 -14.64 17.44 -19.28
C LYS A 112 -15.81 17.88 -18.39
N ASP A 113 -16.13 17.08 -17.38
CA ASP A 113 -17.22 17.38 -16.45
C ASP A 113 -16.92 18.61 -15.60
N ALA A 114 -15.68 18.76 -15.11
CA ALA A 114 -15.27 19.94 -14.36
C ALA A 114 -15.39 21.23 -15.20
N ARG A 115 -14.95 21.22 -16.45
CA ARG A 115 -15.07 22.41 -17.33
C ARG A 115 -16.51 22.75 -17.69
N MET A 116 -17.38 21.74 -17.82
CA MET A 116 -18.76 21.93 -18.26
C MET A 116 -19.70 22.29 -17.10
N TYR A 117 -19.50 21.68 -15.93
CA TYR A 117 -20.43 21.75 -14.79
C TYR A 117 -19.77 22.21 -13.49
N GLY A 118 -18.48 22.51 -13.50
CA GLY A 118 -17.71 22.78 -12.30
C GLY A 118 -17.97 24.15 -11.67
N ALA A 119 -18.67 25.07 -12.33
CA ALA A 119 -18.92 26.42 -11.80
C ALA A 119 -19.77 26.38 -10.53
N SER A 120 -20.91 25.69 -10.58
CA SER A 120 -21.78 25.49 -9.41
C SER A 120 -21.07 24.73 -8.29
N THR A 121 -20.22 23.77 -8.66
CA THR A 121 -19.41 23.01 -7.70
C THR A 121 -18.37 23.91 -7.02
N TYR A 122 -17.69 24.77 -7.78
CA TYR A 122 -16.66 25.68 -7.28
C TYR A 122 -17.22 26.69 -6.28
N GLU A 123 -18.38 27.26 -6.60
CA GLU A 123 -19.09 28.21 -5.72
C GLU A 123 -19.69 27.52 -4.49
N GLY A 124 -20.20 26.29 -4.66
CA GLY A 124 -20.87 25.53 -3.61
C GLY A 124 -19.93 24.73 -2.71
N ILE A 125 -18.66 24.55 -3.08
CA ILE A 125 -17.74 23.61 -2.43
C ILE A 125 -17.60 23.91 -0.94
N LEU A 126 -17.53 25.17 -0.52
CA LEU A 126 -17.35 25.54 0.89
C LEU A 126 -18.56 25.15 1.76
N LYS A 127 -19.77 25.10 1.17
CA LYS A 127 -21.00 24.68 1.87
C LYS A 127 -21.08 23.16 2.03
N VAL A 128 -20.45 22.42 1.13
CA VAL A 128 -20.46 20.94 1.08
C VAL A 128 -19.21 20.34 1.75
N ALA A 129 -18.07 21.03 1.64
CA ALA A 129 -16.77 20.62 2.14
C ALA A 129 -16.48 21.08 3.58
N GLY A 130 -17.45 21.71 4.26
CA GLY A 130 -17.36 22.08 5.68
C GLY A 130 -17.14 20.89 6.63
N GLY A 131 -17.15 19.66 6.13
CA GLY A 131 -16.55 18.52 6.82
C GLY A 131 -15.03 18.57 6.69
N ASN A 132 -14.34 19.21 7.65
CA ASN A 132 -12.92 18.96 7.84
C ASN A 132 -12.71 17.45 7.94
N VAL A 133 -11.76 16.89 7.17
CA VAL A 133 -11.34 15.51 7.37
C VAL A 133 -10.56 15.49 8.68
N THR A 134 -11.26 15.36 9.80
CA THR A 134 -10.67 15.48 11.14
C THR A 134 -9.90 14.24 11.55
N LYS A 135 -10.19 13.09 10.93
CA LYS A 135 -9.52 11.84 11.23
C LYS A 135 -8.35 11.61 10.28
N THR A 136 -7.15 11.56 10.85
CA THR A 136 -5.95 11.16 10.10
C THR A 136 -6.16 9.79 9.47
N PRO A 137 -5.88 9.63 8.16
CA PRO A 137 -6.06 8.36 7.48
C PRO A 137 -5.06 7.32 8.01
N GLY A 138 -5.52 6.07 8.11
CA GLY A 138 -4.62 4.96 8.38
C GLY A 138 -3.62 4.80 7.25
N ILE A 139 -2.33 4.73 7.58
CA ILE A 139 -1.24 4.55 6.61
C ILE A 139 -0.32 3.42 7.07
N ALA A 140 0.15 2.61 6.13
CA ALA A 140 1.06 1.48 6.36
C ALA A 140 2.52 1.94 6.61
N LEU A 141 2.71 3.10 7.25
CA LEU A 141 4.00 3.54 7.78
C LEU A 141 4.13 3.09 9.23
N LYS A 142 5.37 3.00 9.71
CA LYS A 142 5.69 2.62 11.09
C LYS A 142 6.61 3.65 11.72
N GLY A 143 6.66 3.63 13.06
CA GLY A 143 7.59 4.42 13.85
C GLY A 143 7.54 5.91 13.52
N GLU A 144 8.72 6.51 13.33
CA GLU A 144 8.88 7.94 13.12
C GLU A 144 8.19 8.44 11.84
N SER A 145 8.24 7.69 10.74
CA SER A 145 7.57 8.10 9.49
C SER A 145 6.05 8.19 9.66
N ALA A 146 5.44 7.32 10.47
CA ALA A 146 4.01 7.38 10.77
C ALA A 146 3.65 8.59 11.65
N ARG A 147 4.52 8.95 12.60
CA ARG A 147 4.36 10.17 13.42
C ARG A 147 4.45 11.42 12.54
N LEU A 148 5.47 11.53 11.71
CA LEU A 148 5.68 12.66 10.79
C LEU A 148 4.58 12.79 9.73
N PHE A 149 4.01 11.67 9.28
CA PHE A 149 2.86 11.71 8.39
C PHE A 149 1.62 12.35 9.06
N ARG A 150 1.40 12.10 10.36
CA ARG A 150 0.32 12.77 11.10
C ARG A 150 0.56 14.27 11.23
N GLU A 151 1.80 14.67 11.52
CA GLU A 151 2.22 16.08 11.57
C GLU A 151 1.95 16.78 10.22
N VAL A 152 2.29 16.15 9.10
CA VAL A 152 1.93 16.66 7.77
C VAL A 152 0.42 16.79 7.59
N PHE A 153 -0.37 15.81 8.01
CA PHE A 153 -1.82 15.86 7.87
C PHE A 153 -2.45 16.99 8.70
N GLU A 154 -1.87 17.30 9.86
CA GLU A 154 -2.30 18.38 10.76
C GLU A 154 -1.90 19.76 10.24
N GLU A 155 -0.65 19.93 9.83
CA GLU A 155 -0.12 21.22 9.34
C GLU A 155 -0.63 21.57 7.93
N CYS A 156 -0.92 20.56 7.10
CA CYS A 156 -1.44 20.72 5.76
C CYS A 156 -2.98 20.54 5.70
N ASN A 157 -3.70 21.10 6.68
CA ASN A 157 -5.14 20.89 6.90
C ASN A 157 -6.04 21.32 5.72
N ASP A 158 -5.66 22.33 4.95
CA ASP A 158 -6.44 22.80 3.79
C ASP A 158 -6.35 21.85 2.58
N THR A 159 -5.39 20.93 2.58
CA THR A 159 -5.14 19.96 1.48
C THR A 159 -5.31 18.51 1.94
N THR A 160 -6.16 18.31 2.95
CA THR A 160 -6.40 17.00 3.56
C THR A 160 -6.98 15.95 2.62
N LEU A 161 -7.72 16.33 1.56
CA LEU A 161 -8.25 15.33 0.62
C LEU A 161 -7.13 14.69 -0.19
N SER A 162 -6.23 15.49 -0.75
CA SER A 162 -5.09 14.99 -1.53
C SER A 162 -4.14 14.18 -0.65
N ILE A 163 -3.84 14.63 0.58
CA ILE A 163 -3.00 13.88 1.53
C ILE A 163 -3.65 12.54 1.91
N LYS A 164 -4.97 12.52 2.15
CA LYS A 164 -5.73 11.28 2.38
C LYS A 164 -5.61 10.32 1.20
N THR A 165 -5.75 10.81 -0.02
CA THR A 165 -5.62 9.97 -1.22
C THR A 165 -4.18 9.48 -1.41
N CYS A 166 -3.17 10.26 -1.05
CA CYS A 166 -1.78 9.82 -1.06
C CYS A 166 -1.54 8.65 -0.08
N ALA A 167 -2.09 8.72 1.14
CA ALA A 167 -2.02 7.63 2.10
C ALA A 167 -2.70 6.36 1.58
N LEU A 168 -3.88 6.49 0.98
CA LEU A 168 -4.59 5.37 0.37
C LEU A 168 -3.77 4.73 -0.76
N ASN A 169 -3.24 5.55 -1.67
CA ASN A 169 -2.44 5.06 -2.79
C ASN A 169 -1.15 4.41 -2.31
N PHE A 170 -0.53 4.91 -1.23
CA PHE A 170 0.60 4.26 -0.58
C PHE A 170 0.22 2.87 -0.03
N ASN A 171 -0.91 2.76 0.67
CA ASN A 171 -1.40 1.49 1.20
C ASN A 171 -1.70 0.47 0.09
N ILE A 172 -2.14 0.94 -1.09
CA ILE A 172 -2.32 0.08 -2.28
C ILE A 172 -0.94 -0.31 -2.85
N CYS A 173 -0.01 0.63 -2.92
CA CYS A 173 1.33 0.41 -3.47
C CYS A 173 2.11 -0.64 -2.69
N VAL A 174 2.16 -0.56 -1.35
CA VAL A 174 2.96 -1.47 -0.52
C VAL A 174 2.49 -2.92 -0.56
N LYS A 175 1.28 -3.18 -1.10
CA LYS A 175 0.79 -4.54 -1.35
C LYS A 175 1.38 -5.18 -2.61
N LYS A 176 2.00 -4.39 -3.49
CA LYS A 176 2.45 -4.82 -4.83
C LYS A 176 3.93 -4.55 -5.08
N GLU A 177 4.41 -3.43 -4.57
CA GLU A 177 5.71 -2.88 -4.90
C GLU A 177 6.62 -2.86 -3.67
N ARG A 178 7.92 -2.69 -3.90
CA ARG A 178 8.90 -2.52 -2.82
C ARG A 178 8.59 -1.26 -2.01
N SER A 179 8.75 -1.35 -0.69
CA SER A 179 8.54 -0.23 0.25
C SER A 179 9.25 1.06 -0.20
N SER A 180 10.47 0.97 -0.73
CA SER A 180 11.23 2.13 -1.23
C SER A 180 10.56 2.86 -2.40
N VAL A 181 9.97 2.13 -3.35
CA VAL A 181 9.23 2.70 -4.49
C VAL A 181 7.99 3.43 -3.99
N CYS A 182 7.24 2.80 -3.07
CA CYS A 182 6.04 3.40 -2.50
C CYS A 182 6.33 4.62 -1.63
N ARG A 183 7.42 4.62 -0.87
CA ARG A 183 7.86 5.77 -0.07
C ARG A 183 8.23 6.95 -0.96
N LYS A 184 8.93 6.71 -2.07
CA LYS A 184 9.20 7.75 -3.08
C LYS A 184 7.91 8.31 -3.67
N TYR A 185 6.99 7.43 -4.09
CA TYR A 185 5.68 7.85 -4.60
C TYR A 185 4.88 8.67 -3.56
N LEU A 186 4.85 8.24 -2.29
CA LEU A 186 4.18 8.96 -1.21
C LEU A 186 4.76 10.37 -1.03
N SER A 187 6.09 10.48 -1.02
CA SER A 187 6.80 11.76 -0.93
C SER A 187 6.41 12.70 -2.09
N GLU A 188 6.44 12.22 -3.33
CA GLU A 188 6.03 13.00 -4.51
C GLU A 188 4.55 13.40 -4.45
N CYS A 189 3.67 12.48 -4.04
CA CYS A 189 2.23 12.68 -3.96
C CYS A 189 1.85 13.79 -2.96
N ILE A 190 2.38 13.74 -1.73
CA ILE A 190 2.08 14.72 -0.68
C ILE A 190 2.64 16.11 -1.06
N THR A 191 3.76 16.15 -1.79
CA THR A 191 4.36 17.42 -2.24
C THR A 191 3.40 18.24 -3.09
N CYS A 192 2.54 17.61 -3.89
CA CYS A 192 1.55 18.32 -4.68
C CYS A 192 0.50 19.02 -3.80
N GLY A 193 0.04 18.37 -2.73
CA GLY A 193 -0.90 18.95 -1.78
C GLY A 193 -0.25 20.11 -1.00
N ALA A 194 0.94 19.89 -0.43
CA ALA A 194 1.64 20.92 0.33
C ALA A 194 1.90 22.20 -0.48
N LYS A 195 2.37 22.06 -1.73
CA LYS A 195 2.56 23.19 -2.65
C LYS A 195 1.27 23.94 -2.99
N LEU A 196 0.13 23.25 -2.95
CA LEU A 196 -1.17 23.86 -3.21
C LEU A 196 -1.61 24.74 -2.05
N GLN A 197 -1.35 24.33 -0.82
CA GLN A 197 -1.67 25.11 0.39
C GLN A 197 -0.75 26.33 0.56
N ASN A 198 0.51 26.24 0.11
CA ASN A 198 1.47 27.34 0.18
C ASN A 198 1.68 27.86 1.63
N SER A 199 1.76 26.94 2.58
CA SER A 199 2.01 27.23 4.01
C SER A 199 3.42 26.79 4.40
N SER A 200 4.16 27.68 5.07
CA SER A 200 5.52 27.37 5.55
C SER A 200 5.53 26.26 6.60
N THR A 201 4.52 26.15 7.46
CA THR A 201 4.47 25.09 8.48
C THR A 201 4.22 23.73 7.85
N CYS A 202 3.33 23.67 6.85
CA CYS A 202 3.09 22.48 6.03
C CYS A 202 4.36 22.05 5.27
N GLU A 203 5.10 22.99 4.68
CA GLU A 203 6.37 22.69 3.99
C GLU A 203 7.43 22.15 4.94
N VAL A 204 7.57 22.73 6.13
CA VAL A 204 8.51 22.24 7.16
C VAL A 204 8.14 20.82 7.61
N ALA A 205 6.85 20.55 7.86
CA ALA A 205 6.38 19.21 8.22
C ALA A 205 6.66 18.20 7.09
N LEU A 206 6.43 18.59 5.84
CA LEU A 206 6.72 17.77 4.67
C LEU A 206 8.21 17.43 4.57
N GLU A 207 9.11 18.39 4.75
CA GLU A 207 10.55 18.12 4.64
C GLU A 207 11.06 17.15 5.72
N LYS A 208 10.54 17.24 6.95
CA LYS A 208 10.82 16.24 7.99
C LYS A 208 10.38 14.85 7.54
N LEU A 209 9.16 14.71 7.02
CA LEU A 209 8.64 13.44 6.51
C LEU A 209 9.50 12.92 5.34
N ARG A 210 9.86 13.77 4.37
CA ARG A 210 10.70 13.40 3.21
C ARG A 210 12.04 12.84 3.65
N SER A 211 12.70 13.51 4.60
CA SER A 211 13.95 13.03 5.20
C SER A 211 13.79 11.66 5.84
N SER A 212 12.70 11.42 6.57
CA SER A 212 12.39 10.11 7.17
C SER A 212 12.10 9.02 6.13
N LEU A 213 11.35 9.35 5.06
CA LEU A 213 11.00 8.40 4.00
C LEU A 213 12.21 7.98 3.15
N GLY A 214 13.22 8.83 3.03
CA GLY A 214 14.45 8.57 2.28
C GLY A 214 15.46 7.67 3.01
N LYS A 215 15.31 7.48 4.32
CA LYS A 215 16.16 6.56 5.09
C LYS A 215 15.75 5.11 4.81
N PRO A 216 16.71 4.17 4.67
CA PRO A 216 16.37 2.76 4.71
C PRO A 216 15.60 2.50 6.00
N GLU A 217 14.50 1.75 5.90
CA GLU A 217 13.76 1.33 7.08
C GLU A 217 14.74 0.49 7.91
N ASP A 218 15.26 1.07 9.00
CA ASP A 218 16.09 0.34 9.97
C ASP A 218 15.37 -0.97 10.21
N SER A 219 16.06 -2.09 9.95
CA SER A 219 15.46 -3.40 9.84
C SER A 219 14.91 -3.85 11.20
N ALA A 220 13.80 -3.28 11.62
CA ALA A 220 12.94 -3.80 12.66
C ALA A 220 12.24 -4.99 12.00
N TRP A 221 12.98 -6.10 11.93
CA TRP A 221 12.49 -7.38 11.46
C TRP A 221 11.12 -7.62 12.08
N SER A 222 10.15 -7.99 11.25
CA SER A 222 8.83 -8.34 11.75
C SER A 222 8.99 -9.44 12.81
N GLY A 223 8.10 -9.50 13.81
CA GLY A 223 8.17 -10.54 14.84
C GLY A 223 8.27 -11.95 14.22
N SER A 224 7.63 -12.16 13.07
CA SER A 224 7.69 -13.39 12.29
C SER A 224 9.07 -13.65 11.65
N GLN A 225 9.77 -12.63 11.17
CA GLN A 225 11.14 -12.76 10.63
C GLN A 225 12.15 -13.04 11.74
N LYS A 226 12.00 -12.41 12.92
CA LYS A 226 12.79 -12.74 14.11
C LYS A 226 12.56 -14.19 14.53
N LEU A 227 11.30 -14.62 14.59
CA LEU A 227 10.94 -15.99 14.96
C LEU A 227 11.55 -17.01 13.99
N MET A 228 11.43 -16.78 12.67
CA MET A 228 12.00 -17.66 11.65
C MET A 228 13.50 -17.85 11.84
N ILE A 229 14.23 -16.75 12.06
CA ILE A 229 15.68 -16.80 12.17
C ILE A 229 16.12 -17.41 13.49
N TRP A 230 15.40 -17.14 14.59
CA TRP A 230 15.61 -17.86 15.85
C TRP A 230 15.38 -19.37 15.71
N MET A 231 14.36 -19.79 14.97
CA MET A 231 14.14 -21.22 14.71
C MET A 231 15.27 -21.82 13.86
N THR A 232 15.74 -21.11 12.82
CA THR A 232 16.87 -21.58 12.01
C THR A 232 18.15 -21.72 12.83
N PHE A 233 18.44 -20.76 13.72
CA PHE A 233 19.58 -20.87 14.63
C PHE A 233 19.42 -22.04 15.61
N ALA A 234 18.22 -22.28 16.14
CA ALA A 234 17.94 -23.41 17.02
C ALA A 234 18.12 -24.76 16.31
N GLU A 235 17.67 -24.88 15.05
CA GLU A 235 17.85 -26.09 14.24
C GLU A 235 19.32 -26.38 13.94
N ILE A 236 20.11 -25.36 13.59
CA ILE A 236 21.55 -25.49 13.37
C ILE A 236 22.24 -25.93 14.67
N LEU A 237 21.90 -25.31 15.80
CA LEU A 237 22.48 -25.64 17.09
C LEU A 237 22.17 -27.09 17.50
N LEU A 238 20.92 -27.52 17.32
CA LEU A 238 20.49 -28.90 17.59
C LEU A 238 21.26 -29.90 16.72
N THR A 239 21.47 -29.57 15.44
CA THR A 239 22.23 -30.40 14.50
C THR A 239 23.69 -30.54 14.92
N ILE A 240 24.33 -29.45 15.37
CA ILE A 240 25.70 -29.46 15.89
C ILE A 240 25.80 -30.32 17.16
N ILE A 241 24.84 -30.22 18.08
CA ILE A 241 24.83 -31.01 19.31
C ILE A 241 24.68 -32.51 18.99
N LEU A 242 23.76 -32.88 18.11
CA LEU A 242 23.52 -34.27 17.75
C LEU A 242 24.71 -34.90 17.00
N THR A 243 25.32 -34.16 16.08
CA THR A 243 26.50 -34.63 15.33
C THR A 243 27.77 -34.65 16.19
N GLY A 244 27.94 -33.68 17.09
CA GLY A 244 29.04 -33.65 18.06
C GLY A 244 28.99 -34.81 19.06
N LEU A 245 27.79 -35.18 19.54
CA LEU A 245 27.60 -36.33 20.43
C LEU A 245 27.90 -37.67 19.74
N ALA A 246 27.66 -37.78 18.43
CA ALA A 246 27.97 -38.98 17.65
C ALA A 246 29.49 -39.26 17.52
N ILE A 247 30.34 -38.22 17.61
CA ILE A 247 31.80 -38.35 17.52
C ILE A 247 32.42 -38.83 18.84
N VAL A 248 31.73 -38.63 19.98
CA VAL A 248 32.25 -38.96 21.32
C VAL A 248 31.91 -40.40 21.76
N VAL A 249 31.11 -41.16 21.01
CA VAL A 249 30.86 -42.57 21.34
C VAL A 249 32.14 -43.39 21.08
N PRO A 250 32.81 -43.92 22.11
CA PRO A 250 34.05 -44.66 21.92
C PRO A 250 33.75 -45.97 21.19
N ILE A 251 34.40 -46.17 20.04
CA ILE A 251 34.39 -47.42 19.30
C ILE A 251 34.97 -48.51 20.21
N ARG A 252 34.09 -49.31 20.83
CA ARG A 252 34.47 -50.54 21.55
C ARG A 252 35.02 -51.52 20.51
N ARG A 253 36.35 -51.53 20.33
CA ARG A 253 37.02 -52.56 19.52
C ARG A 253 36.76 -53.94 20.14
N LYS A 254 36.08 -54.82 19.41
CA LYS A 254 35.99 -56.24 19.77
C LYS A 254 37.40 -56.87 19.71
N PRO A 255 37.81 -57.66 20.70
CA PRO A 255 39.09 -58.37 20.65
C PRO A 255 39.06 -59.47 19.58
N GLN A 256 40.12 -59.52 18.77
CA GLN A 256 40.37 -60.60 17.82
C GLN A 256 40.58 -61.92 18.58
N ARG A 257 39.85 -62.97 18.19
CA ARG A 257 40.16 -64.35 18.60
C ARG A 257 41.42 -64.79 17.85
N MET A 258 42.46 -65.15 18.59
CA MET A 258 43.56 -65.94 18.06
C MET A 258 43.04 -67.36 17.75
N VAL A 259 43.29 -67.82 16.53
CA VAL A 259 43.22 -69.24 16.16
C VAL A 259 44.67 -69.72 16.24
N SER A 260 44.93 -70.64 17.15
CA SER A 260 46.19 -71.40 17.22
C SER A 260 46.08 -72.67 16.36
N PRO A 261 47.20 -73.16 15.82
CA PRO A 261 47.25 -74.23 14.81
C PRO A 261 46.80 -75.59 15.30
#